data_AF-A0A498APP8-F1
#
_entry.id   AF-A0A498APP8-F1
#
_cell.length_a   1.000
_cell.length_b   1.000
_cell.length_c   1.000
_cell.angle_alpha   90.00
_cell.angle_beta   90.00
_cell.angle_gamma   90.00
#
_symmetry.space_group_name_H-M   'P 1'
#
loop_
_entity.id
_entity.type
_entity.pdbx_description
1 polymer ?
#
loop_
_entity_poly.entity_id
_entity_poly.type
_entity_poly.pdbx_seq_one_letter_code
_entity_poly.pdbx_strand_id
1 'polypeptide(L)'
;MGLFRRQPTPPPDDNDRAVSELMDRHHHRASILDGDDRMIIQPGQALENFALTMERLDNDIDTPVGVSDAASFEEVLGMIQMGMGSFLAVHLVNTAMRIMSARYPEELVRRPLPEQYDLRKLVPVLTFTDEQHEAARQIFNQRTLSTVDLQAEDIDDVWERLSEEDQVQVVTALFFMFGNKVGAMKYRTGIK
;
A
#
# COMPACT_ATOMS: atom_id res chain seq x y z
N MET A 1 -1.56 -27.51 53.10
CA MET A 1 -1.33 -26.40 52.14
C MET A 1 -0.54 -26.95 50.96
N GLY A 2 -1.21 -27.23 49.84
CA GLY A 2 -0.56 -27.70 48.61
C GLY A 2 -0.18 -26.52 47.73
N LEU A 3 1.11 -26.31 47.51
CA LEU A 3 1.63 -25.33 46.55
C LEU A 3 1.33 -25.85 45.13
N PHE A 4 0.32 -25.28 44.48
CA PHE A 4 0.14 -25.42 43.04
C PHE A 4 1.31 -24.71 42.34
N ARG A 5 2.35 -25.47 41.97
CA ARG A 5 3.29 -25.03 40.94
C ARG A 5 2.50 -24.87 39.65
N ARG A 6 2.21 -23.63 39.25
CA ARG A 6 1.81 -23.33 37.87
C ARG A 6 2.89 -23.92 36.97
N GLN A 7 2.53 -24.90 36.15
CA GLN A 7 3.38 -25.28 35.03
C GLN A 7 3.60 -24.02 34.17
N PRO A 8 4.84 -23.73 33.75
CA PRO A 8 5.04 -22.75 32.70
C PRO A 8 4.24 -23.22 31.49
N THR A 9 3.38 -22.35 30.96
CA THR A 9 2.77 -22.58 29.65
C THR A 9 3.90 -22.85 28.66
N PRO A 10 3.82 -23.92 27.84
CA PRO A 10 4.76 -24.09 26.73
C PRO A 10 4.73 -22.81 25.88
N PRO A 11 5.86 -22.40 25.28
CA PRO A 11 5.84 -21.29 24.35
C PRO A 11 4.79 -21.60 23.27
N PRO A 12 3.98 -20.61 22.85
CA PRO A 12 3.02 -20.82 21.78
C PRO A 12 3.75 -21.36 20.55
N ASP A 13 3.13 -22.32 19.87
CA ASP A 13 3.60 -22.76 18.56
C ASP A 13 3.68 -21.51 17.65
N ASP A 14 4.61 -21.48 16.70
CA ASP A 14 4.82 -20.28 15.85
C ASP A 14 3.50 -19.88 15.15
N ASN A 15 2.64 -20.86 14.88
CA ASN A 15 1.30 -20.64 14.34
C ASN A 15 0.31 -20.03 15.34
N ASP A 16 0.30 -20.47 16.60
CA ASP A 16 -0.56 -19.88 17.65
C ASP A 16 -0.20 -18.41 17.90
N ARG A 17 1.10 -18.09 17.85
CA ARG A 17 1.59 -16.72 17.90
C ARG A 17 1.15 -15.92 16.68
N ALA A 18 1.30 -16.48 15.48
CA ALA A 18 0.88 -15.81 14.24
C ALA A 18 -0.64 -15.53 14.23
N VAL A 19 -1.46 -16.48 14.68
CA VAL A 19 -2.91 -16.28 14.84
C VAL A 19 -3.20 -15.19 15.87
N SER A 20 -2.53 -15.20 17.02
CA SER A 20 -2.71 -14.16 18.05
C SER A 20 -2.32 -12.77 17.53
N GLU A 21 -1.23 -12.68 16.76
CA GLU A 21 -0.77 -11.44 16.13
C GLU A 21 -1.75 -10.97 15.04
N LEU A 22 -2.37 -11.87 14.28
CA LEU A 22 -3.37 -11.51 13.27
C LEU A 22 -4.66 -10.97 13.94
N MET A 23 -5.05 -11.54 15.07
CA MET A 23 -6.28 -11.14 15.79
C MET A 23 -6.10 -9.86 16.62
N ASP A 24 -4.86 -9.42 16.86
CA ASP A 24 -4.58 -8.16 17.55
C ASP A 24 -4.69 -6.99 16.57
N ARG A 25 -5.69 -6.13 16.79
CA ARG A 25 -5.96 -4.93 15.98
C ARG A 25 -4.82 -3.91 15.99
N HIS A 26 -3.89 -3.98 16.93
CA HIS A 26 -2.75 -3.08 17.00
C HIS A 26 -1.48 -3.68 16.40
N HIS A 27 -1.56 -4.91 15.88
CA HIS A 27 -0.43 -5.60 15.29
C HIS A 27 -0.47 -5.50 13.76
N HIS A 28 0.68 -5.30 13.13
CA HIS A 28 0.80 -5.12 11.68
C HIS A 28 0.58 -6.41 10.86
N ARG A 29 0.24 -7.53 11.49
CA ARG A 29 0.16 -8.82 10.78
C ARG A 29 -1.14 -8.84 9.99
N ALA A 30 -1.05 -8.86 8.67
CA ALA A 30 -2.21 -8.94 7.78
C ALA A 30 -2.48 -10.36 7.28
N SER A 31 -1.56 -11.31 7.49
CA SER A 31 -1.72 -12.70 7.05
C SER A 31 -1.08 -13.74 7.95
N ILE A 32 -1.56 -14.99 7.82
CA ILE A 32 -0.96 -16.21 8.37
C ILE A 32 -0.98 -17.32 7.32
N LEU A 33 -0.06 -18.28 7.46
CA LEU A 33 -0.09 -19.54 6.73
C LEU A 33 -0.89 -20.57 7.54
N ASP A 34 -1.97 -21.09 6.95
CA ASP A 34 -2.78 -22.20 7.45
C ASP A 34 -2.31 -23.50 6.79
N GLY A 35 -1.38 -24.20 7.46
CA GLY A 35 -0.68 -25.34 6.88
C GLY A 35 0.29 -24.92 5.76
N ASP A 36 0.66 -25.87 4.89
CA ASP A 36 1.77 -25.64 3.95
C ASP A 36 1.42 -24.74 2.75
N ASP A 37 0.14 -24.55 2.39
CA ASP A 37 -0.22 -23.90 1.11
C ASP A 37 -1.38 -22.89 1.15
N ARG A 38 -1.99 -22.59 2.32
CA ARG A 38 -3.13 -21.66 2.38
C ARG A 38 -2.78 -20.41 3.16
N MET A 39 -2.78 -19.26 2.49
CA MET A 39 -2.65 -17.98 3.16
C MET A 39 -4.03 -17.45 3.56
N ILE A 40 -4.22 -17.16 4.84
CA ILE A 40 -5.37 -16.41 5.34
C ILE A 40 -4.97 -14.95 5.44
N ILE A 41 -5.66 -14.08 4.70
CA ILE A 41 -5.41 -12.63 4.67
C ILE A 41 -6.57 -11.91 5.36
N GLN A 42 -6.25 -10.90 6.16
CA GLN A 42 -7.19 -9.92 6.71
C GLN A 42 -7.08 -8.62 5.88
N PRO A 43 -7.95 -8.40 4.88
CA PRO A 43 -7.80 -7.31 3.93
C PRO A 43 -7.86 -5.93 4.58
N GLY A 44 -8.72 -5.76 5.59
CA GLY A 44 -8.81 -4.51 6.34
C GLY A 44 -7.49 -4.12 7.02
N GLN A 45 -6.76 -5.11 7.55
CA GLN A 45 -5.46 -4.86 8.18
C GLN A 45 -4.39 -4.49 7.13
N ALA A 46 -4.39 -5.14 5.96
CA ALA A 46 -3.50 -4.79 4.87
C ALA A 46 -3.73 -3.34 4.39
N LEU A 47 -5.00 -2.94 4.21
CA LEU A 47 -5.36 -1.57 3.83
C LEU A 47 -4.93 -0.53 4.89
N GLU A 48 -5.06 -0.87 6.17
CA GLU A 48 -4.61 -0.01 7.28
C GLU A 48 -3.08 0.09 7.34
N ASN A 49 -2.36 -1.01 7.14
CA ASN A 49 -0.91 -1.02 7.06
C ASN A 49 -0.42 -0.11 5.93
N PHE A 50 -1.03 -0.17 4.73
CA PHE A 50 -0.71 0.75 3.64
C PHE A 50 -0.89 2.21 4.04
N ALA A 51 -2.00 2.55 4.69
CA ALA A 51 -2.25 3.92 5.13
C ALA A 51 -1.21 4.40 6.15
N LEU A 52 -0.90 3.59 7.17
CA LEU A 52 0.12 3.91 8.18
C LEU A 52 1.51 4.07 7.57
N THR A 53 1.88 3.19 6.65
CA THR A 53 3.16 3.23 5.93
C THR A 53 3.27 4.49 5.06
N MET A 54 2.18 4.89 4.39
CA MET A 54 2.13 6.14 3.63
C MET A 54 2.21 7.39 4.53
N GLU A 55 1.53 7.37 5.68
CA GLU A 55 1.63 8.45 6.68
C GLU A 55 3.06 8.56 7.24
N ARG A 56 3.74 7.43 7.47
CA ARG A 56 5.15 7.41 7.87
C ARG A 56 6.05 8.01 6.80
N LEU A 57 5.88 7.62 5.54
CA LEU A 57 6.64 8.14 4.41
C LEU A 57 6.44 9.66 4.23
N ASP A 58 5.22 10.15 4.46
CA ASP A 58 4.95 11.59 4.44
C ASP A 58 5.52 12.33 5.65
N ASN A 59 5.58 11.71 6.83
CA ASN A 59 6.19 12.33 8.00
C ASN A 59 7.72 12.35 7.91
N ASP A 60 8.32 11.27 7.42
CA ASP A 60 9.77 11.14 7.25
C ASP A 60 10.08 10.44 5.93
N ILE A 61 10.52 11.23 4.96
CA ILE A 61 10.83 10.74 3.61
C ILE A 61 12.25 10.16 3.51
N ASP A 62 13.10 10.43 4.49
CA ASP A 62 14.45 9.89 4.56
C ASP A 62 14.45 8.48 5.18
N THR A 63 13.36 8.07 5.83
CA THR A 63 13.18 6.69 6.27
C THR A 63 13.02 5.78 5.04
N PRO A 64 13.83 4.71 4.91
CA PRO A 64 13.70 3.75 3.84
C PRO A 64 12.44 2.92 4.05
N VAL A 65 11.31 3.41 3.54
CA VAL A 65 10.01 2.73 3.58
C VAL A 65 9.68 2.25 2.17
N GLY A 66 9.41 0.95 2.05
CA GLY A 66 8.95 0.29 0.83
C GLY A 66 7.53 -0.25 0.97
N VAL A 67 6.99 -0.75 -0.14
CA VAL A 67 5.69 -1.43 -0.19
C VAL A 67 5.66 -2.66 0.72
N SER A 68 6.79 -3.35 0.84
CA SER A 68 6.97 -4.52 1.72
C SER A 68 6.81 -4.22 3.21
N ASP A 69 6.90 -2.95 3.63
CA ASP A 69 6.62 -2.55 5.01
C ASP A 69 5.10 -2.47 5.30
N ALA A 70 4.28 -2.37 4.25
CA ALA A 70 2.81 -2.39 4.35
C ALA A 70 2.24 -3.80 4.15
N ALA A 71 2.68 -4.49 3.10
CA ALA A 71 2.23 -5.84 2.77
C ALA A 71 3.29 -6.59 1.94
N SER A 72 3.38 -7.91 2.13
CA SER A 72 4.21 -8.77 1.28
C SER A 72 3.66 -8.88 -0.14
N PHE A 73 4.47 -9.37 -1.08
CA PHE A 73 4.02 -9.63 -2.45
C PHE A 73 2.84 -10.61 -2.47
N GLU A 74 2.93 -11.68 -1.68
CA GLU A 74 1.90 -12.72 -1.56
C GLU A 74 0.61 -12.18 -0.95
N GLU A 75 0.69 -11.25 0.00
CA GLU A 75 -0.49 -10.58 0.57
C GLU A 75 -1.19 -9.72 -0.49
N VAL A 76 -0.45 -8.94 -1.27
CA VAL A 76 -1.02 -8.12 -2.36
C VAL A 76 -1.61 -9.01 -3.46
N LEU A 77 -0.89 -10.04 -3.87
CA LEU A 77 -1.38 -11.01 -4.87
C LEU A 77 -2.63 -11.73 -4.38
N GLY A 78 -2.66 -12.18 -3.12
CA GLY A 78 -3.83 -12.82 -2.54
C GLY A 78 -5.05 -11.90 -2.48
N MET A 79 -4.85 -10.61 -2.16
CA MET A 79 -5.93 -9.62 -2.25
C MET A 79 -6.46 -9.45 -3.68
N ILE A 80 -5.56 -9.42 -4.67
CA ILE A 80 -5.94 -9.34 -6.08
C ILE A 80 -6.75 -10.57 -6.51
N GLN A 81 -6.31 -11.77 -6.15
CA GLN A 81 -7.00 -13.03 -6.46
C GLN A 81 -8.37 -13.14 -5.78
N MET A 82 -8.57 -12.46 -4.66
CA MET A 82 -9.88 -12.30 -4.00
C MET A 82 -10.79 -11.25 -4.65
N GLY A 83 -10.37 -10.63 -5.76
CA GLY A 83 -11.13 -9.59 -6.46
C GLY A 83 -11.07 -8.21 -5.81
N MET A 84 -10.11 -7.98 -4.90
CA MET A 84 -9.96 -6.69 -4.20
C MET A 84 -8.87 -5.80 -4.79
N GLY A 85 -8.30 -6.17 -5.93
CA GLY A 85 -7.19 -5.45 -6.57
C GLY A 85 -7.52 -3.98 -6.86
N SER A 86 -8.65 -3.72 -7.54
CA SER A 86 -9.08 -2.35 -7.88
C SER A 86 -9.41 -1.53 -6.62
N PHE A 87 -10.03 -2.16 -5.62
CA PHE A 87 -10.26 -1.55 -4.30
C PHE A 87 -8.95 -1.13 -3.62
N LEU A 88 -7.92 -1.98 -3.66
CA LEU A 88 -6.61 -1.67 -3.08
C LEU A 88 -5.96 -0.49 -3.80
N ALA A 89 -5.97 -0.48 -5.14
CA ALA A 89 -5.40 0.62 -5.93
C ALA A 89 -6.12 1.96 -5.66
N VAL A 90 -7.45 1.94 -5.60
CA VAL A 90 -8.27 3.11 -5.28
C VAL A 90 -8.05 3.59 -3.86
N HIS A 91 -7.99 2.67 -2.89
CA HIS A 91 -7.68 2.98 -1.49
C HIS A 91 -6.34 3.69 -1.36
N LEU A 92 -5.30 3.23 -2.08
CA LEU A 92 -3.99 3.87 -2.09
C LEU A 92 -4.03 5.31 -2.60
N VAL A 93 -4.65 5.56 -3.76
CA VAL A 93 -4.69 6.93 -4.30
C VAL A 93 -5.60 7.87 -3.52
N ASN A 94 -6.71 7.36 -2.97
CA ASN A 94 -7.57 8.15 -2.08
C ASN A 94 -6.84 8.49 -0.77
N THR A 95 -6.11 7.52 -0.20
CA THR A 95 -5.28 7.74 0.99
C THR A 95 -4.15 8.71 0.70
N ALA A 96 -3.48 8.59 -0.45
CA ALA A 96 -2.48 9.56 -0.91
C ALA A 96 -3.04 10.98 -0.93
N MET A 97 -4.21 11.18 -1.54
CA MET A 97 -4.85 12.49 -1.60
C MET A 97 -5.26 13.02 -0.23
N ARG A 98 -5.78 12.17 0.66
CA ARG A 98 -6.13 12.53 2.03
C ARG A 98 -4.91 13.05 2.79
N ILE A 99 -3.81 12.29 2.76
CA ILE A 99 -2.55 12.66 3.44
C ILE A 99 -2.00 13.96 2.86
N MET A 100 -1.88 14.04 1.53
CA MET A 100 -1.32 15.23 0.88
C MET A 100 -2.16 16.48 1.13
N SER A 101 -3.48 16.38 1.05
CA SER A 101 -4.39 17.52 1.26
C SER A 101 -4.41 18.03 2.69
N ALA A 102 -4.01 17.20 3.67
CA ALA A 102 -3.94 17.61 5.07
C ALA A 102 -2.76 18.56 5.36
N ARG A 103 -1.71 18.57 4.52
CA ARG A 103 -0.45 19.26 4.83
C ARG A 103 0.04 20.22 3.73
N TYR A 104 -0.28 19.97 2.47
CA TYR A 104 0.29 20.73 1.34
C TYR A 104 -0.77 21.61 0.65
N PRO A 105 -0.36 22.72 0.00
CA PRO A 105 -1.26 23.57 -0.76
C PRO A 105 -2.00 22.80 -1.86
N GLU A 106 -3.30 23.07 -1.99
CA GLU A 106 -4.18 22.36 -2.95
C GLU A 106 -3.63 22.40 -4.39
N GLU A 107 -3.07 23.53 -4.82
CA GLU A 107 -2.47 23.69 -6.16
C GLU A 107 -1.35 22.67 -6.46
N LEU A 108 -0.62 22.20 -5.44
CA LEU A 108 0.43 21.20 -5.59
C LEU A 108 -0.13 19.79 -5.55
N VAL A 109 -1.10 19.57 -4.65
CA VAL A 109 -1.75 18.27 -4.47
C VAL A 109 -2.56 17.90 -5.73
N ARG A 110 -3.30 18.86 -6.30
CA ARG A 110 -4.15 18.67 -7.48
C ARG A 110 -3.39 18.62 -8.79
N ARG A 111 -2.10 19.00 -8.80
CA ARG A 111 -1.31 19.00 -10.03
C ARG A 111 -1.02 17.55 -10.45
N PRO A 112 -1.41 17.12 -11.66
CA PRO A 112 -1.11 15.77 -12.13
C PRO A 112 0.40 15.58 -12.30
N LEU A 113 0.84 14.32 -12.21
CA LEU A 113 2.18 13.93 -12.60
C LEU A 113 2.38 14.26 -14.09
N PRO A 114 3.44 14.99 -14.45
CA PRO A 114 3.65 15.45 -15.83
C PRO A 114 3.98 14.27 -16.75
N GLU A 115 3.84 14.45 -18.06
CA GLU A 115 4.13 13.40 -19.05
C GLU A 115 5.58 12.91 -19.01
N GLN A 116 6.52 13.80 -18.69
CA GLN A 116 7.93 13.44 -18.52
C GLN A 116 8.25 12.69 -17.21
N TYR A 117 7.27 12.53 -16.31
CA TYR A 117 7.47 11.75 -15.09
C TYR A 117 7.58 10.27 -15.44
N ASP A 118 8.72 9.67 -15.07
CA ASP A 118 9.05 8.29 -15.40
C ASP A 118 9.64 7.60 -14.17
N LEU A 119 8.87 6.72 -13.55
CA LEU A 119 9.24 6.06 -12.31
C LEU A 119 10.44 5.12 -12.53
N ARG A 120 10.57 4.54 -13.72
CA ARG A 120 11.65 3.61 -14.09
C ARG A 120 13.02 4.30 -14.09
N LYS A 121 13.04 5.61 -14.34
CA LYS A 121 14.26 6.43 -14.27
C LYS A 121 14.59 6.87 -12.85
N LEU A 122 13.57 7.03 -12.01
CA LEU A 122 13.71 7.50 -10.63
C LEU A 122 14.06 6.37 -9.67
N VAL A 123 13.57 5.15 -9.94
CA VAL A 123 13.80 3.98 -9.09
C VAL A 123 14.28 2.80 -9.97
N PRO A 124 15.57 2.77 -10.38
CA PRO A 124 16.07 1.82 -11.38
C PRO A 124 16.10 0.36 -10.92
N VAL A 125 15.97 0.12 -9.62
CA VAL A 125 15.88 -1.24 -9.06
C VAL A 125 14.52 -1.88 -9.33
N LEU A 126 13.49 -1.07 -9.62
CA LEU A 126 12.16 -1.54 -9.98
C LEU A 126 12.04 -1.64 -11.49
N THR A 127 11.73 -2.83 -11.98
CA THR A 127 11.58 -3.11 -13.41
C THR A 127 10.10 -3.03 -13.80
N PHE A 128 9.60 -1.80 -13.98
CA PHE A 128 8.24 -1.61 -14.52
C PHE A 128 8.25 -1.61 -16.05
N THR A 129 7.24 -2.24 -16.63
CA THR A 129 6.95 -2.09 -18.07
C THR A 129 6.33 -0.71 -18.34
N ASP A 130 6.32 -0.29 -19.61
CA ASP A 130 5.64 0.92 -20.07
C ASP A 130 4.15 0.89 -19.67
N GLU A 131 3.51 -0.27 -19.81
CA GLU A 131 2.10 -0.47 -19.51
C GLU A 131 1.81 -0.33 -18.01
N GLN A 132 2.60 -0.96 -17.15
CA GLN A 132 2.45 -0.86 -15.68
C GLN A 132 2.65 0.58 -15.19
N HIS A 133 3.70 1.27 -15.68
CA HIS A 133 3.96 2.66 -15.31
C HIS A 133 2.83 3.58 -15.77
N GLU A 134 2.36 3.41 -17.00
CA GLU A 134 1.32 4.28 -17.56
C GLU A 134 -0.04 4.03 -16.89
N ALA A 135 -0.41 2.78 -16.63
CA ALA A 135 -1.62 2.44 -15.88
C ALA A 135 -1.62 3.07 -14.48
N ALA A 136 -0.51 2.95 -13.73
CA ALA A 136 -0.38 3.59 -12.43
C ALA A 136 -0.45 5.12 -12.51
N ARG A 137 0.22 5.73 -13.51
CA ARG A 137 0.21 7.19 -13.71
C ARG A 137 -1.20 7.68 -14.05
N GLN A 138 -1.93 6.94 -14.88
CA GLN A 138 -3.31 7.24 -15.24
C GLN A 138 -4.22 7.22 -14.01
N ILE A 139 -4.19 6.14 -13.23
CA ILE A 139 -4.99 5.99 -12.00
C ILE A 139 -4.66 7.10 -10.99
N PHE A 140 -3.37 7.35 -10.76
CA PHE A 140 -2.92 8.40 -9.85
C PHE A 140 -3.39 9.78 -10.32
N ASN A 141 -3.23 10.10 -11.61
CA ASN A 141 -3.63 11.38 -12.18
C ASN A 141 -5.15 11.57 -12.17
N GLN A 142 -5.92 10.54 -12.48
CA GLN A 142 -7.37 10.55 -12.39
C GLN A 142 -7.82 10.95 -10.99
N ARG A 143 -7.20 10.40 -9.94
CA ARG A 143 -7.50 10.81 -8.58
C ARG A 143 -7.12 12.25 -8.29
N THR A 144 -5.96 12.74 -8.76
CA THR A 144 -5.53 14.13 -8.51
C THR A 144 -6.45 15.17 -9.15
N LEU A 145 -7.04 14.83 -10.30
CA LEU A 145 -7.97 15.67 -11.05
C LEU A 145 -9.41 15.60 -10.51
N SER A 146 -9.79 14.52 -9.82
CA SER A 146 -11.13 14.34 -9.26
C SER A 146 -11.36 15.08 -7.95
N THR A 147 -12.45 15.84 -7.83
CA THR A 147 -12.86 16.50 -6.57
C THR A 147 -13.41 15.55 -5.51
N VAL A 148 -13.77 14.33 -5.89
CA VAL A 148 -14.29 13.28 -5.01
C VAL A 148 -13.32 12.09 -4.98
N ASP A 149 -13.47 11.24 -3.97
CA ASP A 149 -12.74 9.97 -3.91
C ASP A 149 -13.15 9.06 -5.07
N LEU A 150 -12.17 8.39 -5.67
CA LEU A 150 -12.44 7.39 -6.70
C LEU A 150 -13.12 6.18 -6.05
N GLN A 151 -13.94 5.49 -6.84
CA GLN A 151 -14.48 4.17 -6.57
C GLN A 151 -13.77 3.13 -7.44
N ALA A 152 -13.91 1.84 -7.11
CA ALA A 152 -13.26 0.76 -7.86
C ALA A 152 -13.62 0.79 -9.35
N GLU A 153 -14.88 1.10 -9.65
CA GLU A 153 -15.43 1.11 -11.00
C GLU A 153 -14.85 2.25 -11.86
N ASP A 154 -14.31 3.30 -11.23
CA ASP A 154 -13.69 4.42 -11.93
C ASP A 154 -12.39 4.01 -12.66
N ILE A 155 -11.79 2.87 -12.29
CA ILE A 155 -10.52 2.41 -12.86
C ILE A 155 -10.63 1.10 -13.64
N ASP A 156 -11.81 0.50 -13.75
CA ASP A 156 -12.01 -0.82 -14.37
C ASP A 156 -11.45 -0.89 -15.80
N ASP A 157 -11.65 0.17 -16.60
CA ASP A 157 -11.13 0.26 -17.97
C ASP A 157 -9.60 0.07 -18.07
N VAL A 158 -8.88 0.52 -17.05
CA VAL A 158 -7.42 0.36 -16.94
C VAL A 158 -7.09 -0.97 -16.27
N TRP A 159 -7.83 -1.30 -15.20
CA TRP A 159 -7.53 -2.41 -14.29
C TRP A 159 -7.76 -3.79 -14.91
N GLU A 160 -8.90 -3.99 -15.58
CA GLU A 160 -9.30 -5.30 -16.12
C GLU A 160 -8.40 -5.81 -17.25
N ARG A 161 -7.60 -4.91 -17.86
CA ARG A 161 -6.67 -5.26 -18.94
C ARG A 161 -5.36 -5.87 -18.42
N LEU A 162 -5.07 -5.67 -17.14
CA LEU A 162 -3.81 -6.06 -16.51
C LEU A 162 -3.87 -7.50 -16.01
N SER A 163 -2.77 -8.24 -16.18
CA SER A 163 -2.60 -9.52 -15.48
C SER A 163 -2.53 -9.31 -13.96
N GLU A 164 -2.76 -10.36 -13.17
CA GLU A 164 -2.64 -10.26 -11.70
C GLU A 164 -1.24 -9.79 -11.27
N GLU A 165 -0.19 -10.24 -11.95
CA GLU A 165 1.19 -9.80 -11.69
C GLU A 165 1.37 -8.31 -12.03
N ASP A 166 0.83 -7.85 -13.16
CA ASP A 166 0.87 -6.43 -13.53
C ASP A 166 0.10 -5.56 -12.53
N GLN A 167 -1.02 -6.06 -11.99
CA GLN A 167 -1.79 -5.38 -10.95
C GLN A 167 -0.98 -5.20 -9.67
N VAL A 168 -0.19 -6.20 -9.24
CA VAL A 168 0.75 -6.06 -8.11
C VAL A 168 1.80 -4.97 -8.41
N GLN A 169 2.32 -4.93 -9.64
CA GLN A 169 3.28 -3.90 -10.05
C GLN A 169 2.65 -2.51 -10.08
N VAL A 170 1.40 -2.37 -10.51
CA VAL A 170 0.67 -1.09 -10.47
C VAL A 170 0.46 -0.62 -9.03
N VAL A 171 0.05 -1.49 -8.12
CA VAL A 171 -0.05 -1.19 -6.67
C VAL A 171 1.29 -0.68 -6.14
N THR A 172 2.38 -1.35 -6.50
CA THR A 172 3.73 -0.94 -6.12
C THR A 172 4.08 0.43 -6.68
N ALA A 173 3.83 0.66 -7.97
CA ALA A 173 4.09 1.93 -8.63
C ALA A 173 3.29 3.09 -8.02
N LEU A 174 2.01 2.89 -7.68
CA LEU A 174 1.17 3.90 -7.02
C LEU A 174 1.75 4.38 -5.68
N PHE A 175 2.28 3.45 -4.87
CA PHE A 175 2.96 3.78 -3.62
C PHE A 175 4.20 4.67 -3.86
N PHE A 176 5.05 4.30 -4.82
CA PHE A 176 6.23 5.11 -5.16
C PHE A 176 5.88 6.45 -5.78
N MET A 177 4.82 6.53 -6.59
CA MET A 177 4.33 7.80 -7.15
C MET A 177 3.89 8.77 -6.06
N PHE A 178 3.19 8.26 -5.03
CA PHE A 178 2.88 9.03 -3.83
C PHE A 178 4.15 9.56 -3.15
N GLY A 179 5.11 8.70 -2.84
CA GLY A 179 6.37 9.11 -2.20
C GLY A 179 7.15 10.18 -2.98
N ASN A 180 7.29 9.99 -4.29
CA ASN A 180 7.95 10.96 -5.16
C ASN A 180 7.21 12.30 -5.19
N LYS A 181 5.87 12.27 -5.25
CA LYS A 181 5.06 13.50 -5.25
C LYS A 181 5.17 14.24 -3.92
N VAL A 182 5.11 13.53 -2.80
CA VAL A 182 5.35 14.11 -1.47
C VAL A 182 6.74 14.74 -1.40
N GLY A 183 7.80 14.05 -1.85
CA GLY A 183 9.15 14.60 -1.87
C GLY A 183 9.27 15.88 -2.69
N ALA A 184 8.63 15.92 -3.86
CA ALA A 184 8.59 17.13 -4.68
C ALA A 184 7.85 18.29 -3.98
N MET A 185 6.77 18.01 -3.25
CA MET A 185 6.03 19.03 -2.49
C MET A 185 6.79 19.51 -1.25
N LYS A 186 7.45 18.62 -0.50
CA LYS A 186 8.33 18.99 0.61
C LYS A 186 9.46 19.90 0.13
N TYR A 187 10.12 19.54 -0.97
CA TYR A 187 11.16 20.37 -1.58
C TYR A 187 10.65 21.77 -1.95
N ARG A 188 9.43 21.87 -2.52
CA ARG A 188 8.85 23.13 -2.95
C ARG A 188 8.33 24.01 -1.80
N THR A 189 7.82 23.41 -0.74
CA THR A 189 7.18 24.12 0.38
C THR A 189 8.11 24.36 1.57
N GLY A 190 9.20 23.60 1.68
CA GLY A 190 10.09 23.59 2.84
C GLY A 190 9.51 22.90 4.07
N ILE A 191 8.34 22.25 3.95
CA ILE A 191 7.74 21.44 5.02
C ILE A 191 8.60 20.18 5.20
N LYS A 192 8.97 19.90 6.45
CA LYS A 192 9.69 18.69 6.84
C LYS A 192 8.71 17.57 7.17
#